data_AF-A0A926WXY6-F1
#
_entry.id   AF-A0A926WXY6-F1
#
_cell.length_a   1.000
_cell.length_b   1.000
_cell.length_c   1.000
_cell.angle_alpha   90.00
_cell.angle_beta   90.00
_cell.angle_gamma   90.00
#
_symmetry.space_group_name_H-M   'P 1'
#
loop_
_entity.id
_entity.type
_entity.pdbx_description
1 polymer ?
#
loop_
_entity_poly.entity_id
_entity_poly.type
_entity_poly.pdbx_seq_one_letter_code
_entity_poly.pdbx_strand_id
1 'polypeptide(L)'
;MQQELNQQGFVRWRSVAIVVLVAGAIALLPGLLSCHNRMPGFMRCSDHSANLSFEGRRAFRTILRVQQAYYLDHQQFATSMAELNAYAMTGDQSPQFDYSIQSVPPLILIYSIPKEPSLPIQVRFQGLSWAERYPVHSAVLAIAPPASPDALAEGIVCENVESGVLQPATPILQNGQLTCAATTQLVDP
;
A
#
# COMPACT_ATOMS: atom_id res chain seq x y z
N MET A 1 39.61 -29.97 -66.79
CA MET A 1 39.45 -28.63 -66.17
C MET A 1 37.96 -28.42 -65.86
N GLN A 2 37.40 -29.27 -64.98
CA GLN A 2 35.94 -29.42 -64.83
C GLN A 2 35.55 -29.84 -63.40
N GLN A 3 36.33 -29.43 -62.41
CA GLN A 3 36.12 -29.76 -60.99
C GLN A 3 36.00 -28.56 -60.05
N GLU A 4 36.16 -27.32 -60.52
CA GLU A 4 36.14 -26.14 -59.62
C GLU A 4 34.78 -25.41 -59.52
N LEU A 5 33.78 -25.75 -60.34
CA LEU A 5 32.50 -25.02 -60.35
C LEU A 5 31.49 -25.46 -59.29
N ASN A 6 31.78 -26.49 -58.48
CA ASN A 6 30.81 -27.08 -57.55
C ASN A 6 30.96 -26.65 -56.08
N GLN A 7 31.96 -25.84 -55.72
CA GLN A 7 32.13 -25.38 -54.33
C GLN A 7 31.49 -24.01 -54.01
N GLN A 8 31.16 -23.19 -55.01
CA GLN A 8 30.59 -21.86 -54.76
C GLN A 8 29.08 -21.84 -54.51
N GLY A 9 28.35 -22.90 -54.86
CA GLY A 9 26.88 -22.98 -54.65
C GLY A 9 26.45 -23.34 -53.23
N PHE A 10 27.32 -24.02 -52.46
CA PHE A 10 26.92 -24.62 -51.18
C PHE A 10 27.01 -23.65 -49.99
N VAL A 11 27.84 -22.60 -50.08
CA VAL A 11 28.03 -21.64 -48.98
C VAL A 11 26.87 -20.65 -48.88
N ARG A 12 26.21 -20.31 -49.99
CA ARG A 12 25.09 -19.36 -50.00
C ARG A 12 23.83 -19.87 -49.30
N TRP A 13 23.59 -21.18 -49.28
CA TRP A 13 22.39 -21.75 -48.66
C TRP A 13 22.47 -21.84 -47.13
N ARG A 14 23.67 -22.02 -46.56
CA ARG A 14 23.84 -22.12 -45.10
C ARG A 14 23.67 -20.75 -44.41
N SER A 15 24.09 -19.66 -45.06
CA SER A 15 23.94 -18.31 -44.51
C SER A 15 22.50 -17.82 -44.52
N VAL A 16 21.70 -18.22 -45.52
CA VAL A 16 20.27 -17.85 -45.60
C VAL A 16 19.45 -18.60 -44.54
N ALA A 17 19.77 -19.87 -44.26
CA ALA A 17 19.06 -20.64 -43.24
C ALA A 17 19.26 -20.11 -41.81
N ILE A 18 20.44 -19.56 -41.50
CA ILE A 18 20.75 -19.02 -40.16
C ILE A 18 20.03 -17.68 -39.93
N VAL A 19 19.93 -16.83 -40.94
CA VAL A 19 19.20 -15.54 -40.82
C VAL A 19 17.70 -15.75 -40.62
N VAL A 20 17.10 -16.76 -41.26
CA VAL A 20 15.67 -17.08 -41.08
C VAL A 20 15.38 -17.67 -39.69
N LEU A 21 16.31 -18.43 -39.10
CA LEU A 21 16.15 -18.95 -37.74
C LEU A 21 16.32 -17.87 -36.65
N VAL A 22 17.21 -16.90 -36.84
CA VAL A 22 17.39 -15.79 -35.89
C VAL A 22 16.24 -14.77 -35.99
N ALA A 23 15.71 -14.52 -37.19
CA ALA A 23 14.53 -13.66 -37.36
C ALA A 23 13.23 -14.33 -36.86
N GLY A 24 13.09 -15.65 -37.00
CA GLY A 24 11.93 -16.41 -36.52
C GLY A 24 11.84 -16.49 -34.99
N ALA A 25 12.98 -16.46 -34.28
CA ALA A 25 13.00 -16.45 -32.81
C ALA A 25 12.61 -15.09 -32.21
N ILE A 26 12.82 -13.98 -32.93
CA ILE A 26 12.49 -12.63 -32.47
C ILE A 26 11.00 -12.30 -32.69
N ALA A 27 10.33 -12.97 -33.63
CA ALA A 27 8.90 -12.77 -33.90
C ALA A 27 7.95 -13.57 -32.98
N LEU A 28 8.47 -14.42 -32.08
CA LEU A 28 7.69 -15.23 -31.13
C LEU A 28 7.62 -14.66 -29.70
N LEU A 29 8.06 -13.41 -29.49
CA LEU A 29 7.96 -12.71 -28.20
C LEU A 29 7.02 -11.48 -28.17
N PRO A 30 5.83 -11.43 -28.81
CA PRO A 30 4.81 -10.48 -28.43
C PRO A 30 3.83 -11.16 -27.45
N GLY A 31 4.15 -11.24 -26.16
CA GLY A 31 3.22 -11.90 -25.22
C GLY A 31 3.42 -11.73 -23.71
N LEU A 32 4.51 -11.11 -23.24
CA LEU A 32 4.78 -11.03 -21.79
C LEU A 32 4.86 -9.60 -21.23
N LEU A 33 4.51 -8.59 -22.02
CA LEU A 33 4.52 -7.20 -21.58
C LEU A 33 3.21 -6.52 -21.94
N SER A 34 2.11 -6.88 -21.26
CA SER A 34 0.91 -6.03 -21.16
C SER A 34 -0.04 -6.57 -20.09
N CYS A 35 0.18 -6.19 -18.83
CA CYS A 35 -0.91 -6.10 -17.85
C CYS A 35 -1.70 -4.81 -18.12
N HIS A 36 -2.24 -4.64 -19.34
CA HIS A 36 -3.10 -3.52 -19.66
C HIS A 36 -4.41 -4.02 -20.26
N ASN A 37 -5.43 -3.91 -19.41
CA ASN A 37 -6.84 -3.71 -19.71
C ASN A 37 -7.67 -4.89 -20.23
N ARG A 38 -8.64 -5.26 -19.37
CA ARG A 38 -9.83 -6.10 -19.57
C ARG A 38 -9.63 -7.61 -19.55
N MET A 39 -9.77 -8.18 -18.35
CA MET A 39 -10.39 -9.49 -18.18
C MET A 39 -11.55 -9.42 -17.17
N PRO A 40 -12.68 -10.11 -17.43
CA PRO A 40 -13.77 -10.24 -16.48
C PRO A 40 -13.33 -11.18 -15.33
N GLY A 41 -13.85 -10.88 -14.13
CA GLY A 41 -13.31 -11.31 -12.84
C GLY A 41 -13.01 -12.80 -12.74
N PHE A 42 -11.84 -13.12 -12.16
CA PHE A 42 -11.54 -14.22 -11.22
C PHE A 42 -10.02 -14.38 -11.06
N MET A 43 -9.19 -13.82 -11.95
CA MET A 43 -7.77 -13.57 -11.69
C MET A 43 -7.60 -12.14 -11.15
N ARG A 44 -7.97 -11.94 -9.89
CA ARG A 44 -7.45 -10.80 -9.13
C ARG A 44 -5.94 -11.02 -9.01
N CYS A 45 -5.15 -10.27 -9.77
CA CYS A 45 -3.87 -9.83 -9.24
C CYS A 45 -4.17 -9.31 -7.84
N SER A 46 -3.65 -9.99 -6.83
CA SER A 46 -3.68 -9.48 -5.46
C SER A 46 -2.82 -8.24 -5.48
N ASP A 47 -3.43 -7.11 -5.82
CA ASP A 47 -2.84 -5.78 -5.71
C ASP A 47 -2.61 -5.53 -4.21
N HIS A 48 -1.55 -6.15 -3.67
CA HIS A 48 -0.96 -5.82 -2.37
C HIS A 48 -0.19 -4.48 -2.44
N SER A 49 -0.20 -3.81 -3.60
CA SER A 49 0.44 -2.54 -3.88
C SER A 49 -0.55 -1.37 -3.90
N ALA A 50 -1.41 -1.26 -2.89
CA ALA A 50 -2.06 0.00 -2.59
C ALA A 50 -1.46 0.50 -1.28
N ASN A 51 -0.71 1.59 -1.36
CA ASN A 51 -0.14 2.43 -0.30
C ASN A 51 -0.92 2.30 1.03
N LEU A 52 -0.17 2.14 2.13
CA LEU A 52 -0.48 1.39 3.36
C LEU A 52 -0.72 -0.10 3.13
N SER A 53 0.09 -0.95 3.79
CA SER A 53 -0.28 -2.35 3.96
C SER A 53 -1.72 -2.36 4.49
N PHE A 54 -2.59 -3.13 3.84
CA PHE A 54 -3.99 -3.29 4.23
C PHE A 54 -4.19 -3.41 5.75
N GLU A 55 -3.19 -3.95 6.46
CA GLU A 55 -3.07 -4.01 7.90
C GLU A 55 -3.13 -2.65 8.62
N GLY A 56 -2.40 -1.62 8.15
CA GLY A 56 -2.40 -0.29 8.77
C GLY A 56 -3.79 0.36 8.76
N ARG A 57 -4.49 0.29 7.60
CA ARG A 57 -5.88 0.77 7.47
C ARG A 57 -6.85 -0.04 8.33
N ARG A 58 -6.72 -1.37 8.31
CA ARG A 58 -7.53 -2.26 9.17
C ARG A 58 -7.35 -1.93 10.65
N ALA A 59 -6.12 -1.63 11.08
CA ALA A 59 -5.83 -1.21 12.45
C ALA A 59 -6.53 0.11 12.78
N PHE A 60 -6.47 1.12 11.89
CA PHE A 60 -7.18 2.38 12.11
C PHE A 60 -8.69 2.22 12.22
N ARG A 61 -9.34 1.39 11.39
CA ARG A 61 -10.78 1.09 11.56
C ARG A 61 -11.08 0.52 12.93
N THR A 62 -10.21 -0.36 13.41
CA THR A 62 -10.36 -0.99 14.72
C THR A 62 -10.21 0.06 15.81
N ILE A 63 -9.15 0.86 15.76
CA ILE A 63 -8.88 1.93 16.72
C ILE A 63 -10.03 2.95 16.74
N LEU A 64 -10.53 3.39 15.58
CA LEU A 64 -11.65 4.32 15.49
C LEU A 64 -12.91 3.76 16.18
N ARG A 65 -13.25 2.51 15.93
CA ARG A 65 -14.40 1.85 16.57
C ARG A 65 -14.22 1.74 18.08
N VAL A 66 -13.02 1.43 18.55
CA VAL A 66 -12.73 1.34 19.98
C VAL A 66 -12.79 2.72 20.63
N GLN A 67 -12.26 3.76 19.98
CA GLN A 67 -12.39 5.14 20.45
C GLN A 67 -13.85 5.60 20.52
N GLN A 68 -14.67 5.25 19.54
CA GLN A 68 -16.11 5.51 19.56
C GLN A 68 -16.80 4.80 20.74
N ALA A 69 -16.51 3.52 20.95
CA ALA A 69 -17.05 2.77 22.09
C ALA A 69 -16.59 3.36 23.44
N TYR A 70 -15.31 3.70 23.54
CA TYR A 70 -14.75 4.33 24.74
C TYR A 70 -15.41 5.69 25.04
N TYR A 71 -15.66 6.50 24.01
CA TYR A 71 -16.35 7.78 24.14
C TYR A 71 -17.80 7.60 24.61
N LEU A 72 -18.52 6.61 24.10
CA LEU A 72 -19.89 6.32 24.55
C LEU A 72 -19.93 5.96 26.05
N ASP A 73 -18.97 5.18 26.53
CA ASP A 73 -18.91 4.72 27.92
C ASP A 73 -18.40 5.78 28.89
N HIS A 74 -17.36 6.53 28.52
CA HIS A 74 -16.65 7.46 29.41
C HIS A 74 -16.95 8.94 29.14
N GLN A 75 -17.71 9.26 28.09
CA GLN A 75 -18.00 10.63 27.64
C GLN A 75 -16.73 11.45 27.29
N GLN A 76 -15.61 10.77 27.05
CA GLN A 76 -14.33 11.34 26.66
C GLN A 76 -13.56 10.33 25.81
N PHE A 77 -12.65 10.80 24.95
CA PHE A 77 -11.78 9.91 24.20
C PHE A 77 -10.61 9.42 25.05
N ALA A 78 -10.08 8.24 24.72
CA ALA A 78 -8.85 7.76 25.33
C ALA A 78 -7.67 8.61 24.87
N THR A 79 -6.80 8.96 25.81
CA THR A 79 -5.65 9.86 25.57
C THR A 79 -4.36 9.10 25.33
N SER A 80 -4.35 7.79 25.59
CA SER A 80 -3.18 6.93 25.40
C SER A 80 -3.55 5.57 24.80
N MET A 81 -2.61 4.94 24.10
CA MET A 81 -2.78 3.56 23.61
C MET A 81 -2.96 2.57 24.76
N ALA A 82 -2.39 2.85 25.94
CA ALA A 82 -2.52 1.98 27.11
C ALA A 82 -3.98 1.90 27.59
N GLU A 83 -4.69 3.04 27.60
CA GLU A 83 -6.12 3.09 27.94
C GLU A 83 -6.97 2.31 26.93
N LEU A 84 -6.74 2.50 25.62
CA LEU A 84 -7.45 1.75 24.58
C LEU A 84 -7.16 0.24 24.65
N ASN A 85 -5.92 -0.13 24.90
CA ASN A 85 -5.50 -1.52 25.00
C ASN A 85 -6.10 -2.23 26.23
N ALA A 86 -6.21 -1.51 27.35
CA ALA A 86 -6.89 -2.02 28.54
C ALA A 86 -8.41 -2.16 28.33
N TYR A 87 -9.02 -1.28 27.54
CA TYR A 87 -10.46 -1.29 27.29
C TYR A 87 -10.89 -2.40 26.33
N ALA A 88 -10.34 -2.45 25.11
CA ALA A 88 -10.76 -3.46 24.12
C ALA A 88 -9.71 -3.81 23.04
N MET A 89 -8.51 -3.22 23.10
CA MET A 89 -7.40 -3.56 22.20
C MET A 89 -6.37 -4.46 22.90
N THR A 90 -6.82 -5.64 23.33
CA THR A 90 -5.93 -6.64 23.94
C THR A 90 -5.02 -7.26 22.88
N GLY A 91 -3.86 -6.64 22.63
CA GLY A 91 -2.63 -7.36 22.36
C GLY A 91 -1.95 -7.20 21.00
N ASP A 92 -2.66 -6.94 19.90
CA ASP A 92 -2.02 -6.98 18.58
C ASP A 92 -1.87 -5.58 17.96
N GLN A 93 -0.87 -4.84 18.45
CA GLN A 93 -0.24 -3.84 17.60
C GLN A 93 0.44 -4.57 16.44
N SER A 94 0.23 -4.10 15.20
CA SER A 94 0.89 -4.71 14.05
C SER A 94 2.40 -4.81 14.30
N PRO A 95 3.05 -5.95 14.00
CA PRO A 95 4.49 -6.07 14.18
C PRO A 95 5.26 -5.02 13.36
N GLN A 96 4.64 -4.45 12.32
CA GLN A 96 5.24 -3.54 11.36
C GLN A 96 5.08 -2.05 11.71
N PHE A 97 4.17 -1.70 12.62
CA PHE A 97 3.84 -0.30 12.92
C PHE A 97 3.84 -0.05 14.42
N ASP A 98 4.36 1.11 14.81
CA ASP A 98 4.17 1.68 16.12
C ASP A 98 3.00 2.66 16.09
N TYR A 99 2.13 2.56 17.10
CA TYR A 99 0.98 3.44 17.25
C TYR A 99 1.17 4.38 18.44
N SER A 100 0.88 5.66 18.24
CA SER A 100 0.89 6.65 19.31
C SER A 100 -0.37 7.52 19.25
N ILE A 101 -0.85 7.94 20.41
CA ILE A 101 -1.98 8.88 20.52
C ILE A 101 -1.44 10.21 21.01
N GLN A 102 -1.88 11.28 20.36
CA GLN A 102 -1.68 12.64 20.80
C GLN A 102 -3.05 13.31 20.92
N SER A 103 -3.36 13.82 22.11
CA SER A 103 -4.55 14.62 22.34
C SER A 103 -4.23 16.09 22.06
N VAL A 104 -4.89 16.68 21.05
CA VAL A 104 -4.74 18.08 20.67
C VAL A 104 -6.14 18.69 20.61
N PRO A 105 -6.65 19.28 21.71
CA PRO A 105 -8.03 19.74 21.77
C PRO A 105 -8.42 20.64 20.58
N PRO A 106 -9.54 20.39 19.90
CA PRO A 106 -10.58 19.40 20.21
C PRO A 106 -10.33 17.98 19.64
N LEU A 107 -9.22 17.74 18.94
CA LEU A 107 -8.94 16.52 18.19
C LEU A 107 -8.16 15.47 19.00
N ILE A 108 -8.40 14.21 18.66
CA ILE A 108 -7.50 13.10 19.01
C ILE A 108 -6.80 12.65 17.74
N LEU A 109 -5.48 12.61 17.80
CA LEU A 109 -4.62 12.24 16.69
C LEU A 109 -3.97 10.90 17.02
N ILE A 110 -4.06 9.96 16.10
CA ILE A 110 -3.50 8.62 16.26
C ILE A 110 -2.55 8.38 15.11
N TYR A 111 -1.26 8.35 15.41
CA TYR A 111 -0.21 8.16 14.44
C TYR A 111 0.09 6.68 14.27
N SER A 112 0.31 6.27 13.02
CA SER A 112 0.92 4.99 12.65
C SER A 112 2.26 5.27 12.01
N ILE A 113 3.32 4.84 12.70
CA ILE A 113 4.70 5.04 12.27
C ILE A 113 5.26 3.68 11.89
N PRO A 114 5.70 3.46 10.65
CA PRO A 114 6.30 2.19 10.27
C PRO A 114 7.66 2.03 10.98
N LYS A 115 7.92 0.84 11.52
CA LYS A 115 9.20 0.53 12.19
C LYS A 115 10.37 0.47 11.21
N GLU A 116 10.08 0.10 9.97
CA GLU A 116 11.05 0.08 8.88
C GLU A 116 10.54 0.93 7.71
N PRO A 117 11.41 1.66 6.99
CA PRO A 117 11.02 2.52 5.87
C PRO A 117 10.48 1.73 4.67
N SER A 118 10.77 0.43 4.61
CA SER A 118 10.33 -0.46 3.54
C SER A 118 10.00 -1.84 4.09
N LEU A 119 8.88 -2.43 3.68
CA LEU A 119 8.52 -3.80 4.08
C LEU A 119 8.93 -4.79 2.97
N PRO A 120 9.55 -5.94 3.32
CA PRO A 120 9.77 -7.01 2.36
C PRO A 120 8.44 -7.70 2.05
N ILE A 121 8.06 -7.71 0.78
CA ILE A 121 6.92 -8.47 0.28
C ILE A 121 7.42 -9.63 -0.57
N GLN A 122 6.88 -10.81 -0.33
CA GLN A 122 7.18 -11.97 -1.14
C GLN A 122 6.22 -12.00 -2.33
N VAL A 123 6.72 -11.65 -3.51
CA VAL A 123 5.96 -11.75 -4.75
C VAL A 123 6.11 -13.17 -5.29
N ARG A 124 4.99 -13.81 -5.61
CA ARG A 124 4.97 -15.14 -6.22
C ARG A 124 4.24 -15.09 -7.56
N PHE A 125 4.92 -15.50 -8.62
CA PHE A 125 4.32 -15.60 -9.95
C PHE A 125 4.79 -16.90 -10.63
N GLN A 126 3.83 -17.74 -11.03
CA GLN A 126 4.08 -19.01 -11.74
C GLN A 126 5.17 -19.90 -11.12
N GLY A 127 5.16 -20.04 -9.79
CA GLY A 127 6.12 -20.90 -9.07
C GLY A 127 7.49 -20.27 -8.81
N LEU A 128 7.76 -19.08 -9.35
CA LEU A 128 8.92 -18.25 -8.96
C LEU A 128 8.52 -17.32 -7.82
N SER A 129 9.40 -17.15 -6.84
CA SER A 129 9.22 -16.17 -5.76
C SER A 129 10.46 -15.33 -5.57
N TRP A 130 10.26 -14.02 -5.39
CA TRP A 130 11.32 -13.09 -5.01
C TRP A 130 10.83 -12.17 -3.89
N ALA A 131 11.80 -11.60 -3.16
CA ALA A 131 11.53 -10.57 -2.18
C ALA A 131 11.72 -9.20 -2.84
N GLU A 132 10.70 -8.36 -2.76
CA GLU A 132 10.74 -6.97 -3.21
C GLU A 132 10.42 -6.08 -2.02
N ARG A 133 11.16 -4.97 -1.87
CA ARG A 133 10.96 -4.02 -0.77
C ARG A 133 10.04 -2.91 -1.23
N TYR A 134 8.94 -2.71 -0.53
CA TYR A 134 7.97 -1.66 -0.86
C TYR A 134 8.06 -0.53 0.15
N PRO A 135 8.05 0.73 -0.31
CA PRO A 135 8.04 1.88 0.58
C PRO A 135 6.79 1.86 1.46
N VAL A 136 6.96 2.20 2.74
CA VAL A 136 5.85 2.36 3.67
C VAL A 136 5.66 3.83 3.99
N HIS A 137 4.39 4.24 4.02
CA HIS A 137 3.98 5.58 4.38
C HIS A 137 3.47 5.59 5.82
N SER A 138 3.78 6.67 6.53
CA SER A 138 3.15 6.94 7.81
C SER A 138 1.77 7.55 7.60
N ALA A 139 0.88 7.36 8.56
CA ALA A 139 -0.47 7.87 8.48
C ALA A 139 -0.99 8.30 9.85
N VAL A 140 -1.96 9.22 9.85
CA VAL A 140 -2.58 9.78 11.05
C VAL A 140 -4.09 9.72 10.92
N LEU A 141 -4.73 9.11 11.91
CA LEU A 141 -6.17 9.15 12.12
C LEU A 141 -6.49 10.34 13.02
N ALA A 142 -7.23 11.32 12.49
CA ALA A 142 -7.78 12.40 13.29
C ALA A 142 -9.25 12.12 13.62
N ILE A 143 -9.61 12.22 14.89
CA ILE A 143 -10.97 12.03 15.39
C ILE A 143 -11.41 13.33 16.06
N ALA A 144 -12.57 13.83 15.67
CA ALA A 144 -13.20 14.98 16.30
C ALA A 144 -14.34 14.52 17.23
N PRO A 145 -14.61 15.24 18.33
CA PRO A 145 -15.80 15.03 19.14
C PRO A 145 -17.04 15.19 18.27
N PRO A 146 -18.08 14.38 18.52
CA PRO A 146 -19.29 14.45 17.74
C PRO A 146 -19.97 15.82 17.94
N ALA A 147 -20.59 16.33 16.88
CA ALA A 147 -21.28 17.62 16.90
C ALA A 147 -22.54 17.61 17.80
N SER A 148 -23.04 16.41 18.14
CA SER A 148 -24.16 16.19 19.05
C SER A 148 -23.92 14.91 19.88
N PRO A 149 -24.52 14.78 21.08
CA PRO A 149 -24.37 13.58 21.91
C PRO A 149 -24.93 12.31 21.25
N ASP A 150 -25.82 12.45 20.28
CA ASP A 150 -26.41 11.34 19.53
C ASP A 150 -25.62 10.97 18.26
N ALA A 151 -24.61 11.77 17.89
CA ALA A 151 -23.77 11.53 16.73
C ALA A 151 -22.53 10.69 17.10
N LEU A 152 -22.09 9.85 16.17
CA LEU A 152 -20.82 9.14 16.30
C LEU A 152 -19.67 10.07 15.94
N ALA A 153 -18.53 9.90 16.62
CA ALA A 153 -17.31 10.61 16.28
C ALA A 153 -16.87 10.25 14.87
N GLU A 154 -16.73 11.24 14.01
CA GLU A 154 -16.18 11.07 12.67
C GLU A 154 -14.66 11.19 12.73
N GLY A 155 -13.98 10.36 11.93
CA GLY A 155 -12.53 10.42 11.81
C GLY A 155 -12.08 10.28 10.37
N ILE A 156 -10.98 10.94 10.04
CA ILE A 156 -10.32 10.86 8.73
C ILE A 156 -8.94 10.25 8.87
N VAL A 157 -8.48 9.53 7.85
CA VAL A 157 -7.11 9.02 7.77
C VAL A 157 -6.34 9.81 6.73
N CYS A 158 -5.23 10.41 7.16
CA CYS A 158 -4.32 11.14 6.31
C CYS A 158 -3.01 10.37 6.20
N GLU A 159 -2.69 9.91 4.99
CA GLU A 159 -1.46 9.17 4.69
C GLU A 159 -0.43 10.10 4.09
N ASN A 160 0.85 9.96 4.45
CA ASN A 160 1.91 10.71 3.82
C ASN A 160 2.11 10.28 2.36
N VAL A 161 2.23 11.23 1.44
CA VAL A 161 2.49 10.93 0.03
C VAL A 161 3.95 10.49 -0.18
N GLU A 162 4.86 10.90 0.70
CA GLU A 162 6.28 10.54 0.64
C GLU A 162 6.60 9.35 1.56
N SER A 163 7.39 8.42 1.05
CA SER A 163 7.86 7.26 1.81
C SER A 163 9.02 7.63 2.73
N GLY A 164 9.11 7.00 3.89
CA GLY A 164 10.23 7.20 4.83
C GLY A 164 10.12 8.43 5.73
N VAL A 165 9.03 9.20 5.59
CA VAL A 165 8.68 10.23 6.58
C VAL A 165 8.02 9.55 7.78
N LEU A 166 8.68 9.60 8.94
CA LEU A 166 8.23 8.90 10.14
C LEU A 166 7.03 9.57 10.81
N GLN A 167 6.89 10.89 10.68
CA GLN A 167 5.76 11.63 11.28
C GLN A 167 4.97 12.35 10.19
N PRO A 168 3.72 11.93 9.92
CA PRO A 168 2.87 12.58 8.93
C PRO A 168 2.45 13.95 9.43
N ALA A 169 2.15 14.87 8.51
CA ALA A 169 1.67 16.19 8.85
C ALA A 169 0.33 16.09 9.61
N THR A 170 0.19 16.87 10.67
CA THR A 170 -1.00 16.86 11.53
C THR A 170 -2.22 17.39 10.77
N PRO A 171 -3.34 16.65 10.74
CA PRO A 171 -4.58 17.12 10.11
C PRO A 171 -5.09 18.40 10.77
N ILE A 172 -5.80 19.20 9.99
CA ILE A 172 -6.28 20.52 10.39
C ILE A 172 -7.81 20.53 10.40
N LEU A 173 -8.39 21.25 11.35
CA LEU A 173 -9.83 21.50 11.39
C LEU A 173 -10.11 22.82 10.64
N GLN A 174 -10.51 22.72 9.38
CA GLN A 174 -10.90 23.89 8.58
C GLN A 174 -12.41 24.00 8.52
N ASN A 175 -12.96 25.12 9.01
CA ASN A 175 -14.41 25.39 9.03
C ASN A 175 -15.24 24.28 9.73
N GLY A 176 -14.69 23.66 10.77
CA GLY A 176 -15.35 22.56 11.49
C GLY A 176 -15.30 21.21 10.78
N GLN A 177 -14.63 21.10 9.63
CA GLN A 177 -14.36 19.85 8.94
C GLN A 177 -12.91 19.44 9.07
N LEU A 178 -12.68 18.16 9.30
CA LEU A 178 -11.33 17.59 9.32
C LEU A 178 -10.79 17.51 7.90
N THR A 179 -9.58 18.05 7.68
CA THR A 179 -8.88 17.98 6.41
C THR A 179 -7.42 17.59 6.60
N CYS A 180 -6.88 16.84 5.64
CA CYS A 180 -5.47 16.46 5.63
C CYS A 180 -4.58 17.67 5.36
N ALA A 181 -3.44 17.73 6.06
CA ALA A 181 -2.47 18.81 5.87
C ALA A 181 -1.64 18.60 4.59
N ALA A 182 -0.88 19.64 4.21
CA ALA A 182 0.07 19.54 3.10
C ALA A 182 0.99 18.32 3.28
N THR A 183 1.32 17.66 2.16
CA THR A 183 2.07 16.38 2.08
C THR A 183 1.35 15.12 2.54
N THR A 184 0.08 15.23 2.93
CA THR A 184 -0.77 14.06 3.23
C THR A 184 -1.99 13.99 2.32
N GLN A 185 -2.43 12.77 2.00
CA GLN A 185 -3.62 12.49 1.20
C GLN A 185 -4.71 11.86 2.06
N LEU A 186 -5.96 12.22 1.79
CA LEU A 186 -7.11 11.58 2.42
C LEU A 186 -7.25 10.16 1.88
N VAL A 187 -7.34 9.19 2.79
CA VAL A 187 -7.57 7.79 2.47
C VAL A 187 -8.80 7.33 3.22
N ASP A 188 -9.64 6.51 2.58
CA ASP A 188 -10.76 5.88 3.28
C ASP A 188 -10.21 5.02 4.43
N PRO A 189 -10.65 5.28 5.69
CA PRO A 189 -10.27 4.46 6.83
C PRO A 189 -10.62 3.02 6.56
#